data_AF-A0AAE5RV06-F1
#
_entry.id   AF-A0AAE5RV06-F1
#
_cell.length_a   1.000
_cell.length_b   1.000
_cell.length_c   1.000
_cell.angle_alpha   90.00
_cell.angle_beta   90.00
_cell.angle_gamma   90.00
#
_symmetry.space_group_name_H-M   'P 1'
#
loop_
_entity.id
_entity.type
_entity.pdbx_description
1 polymer ?
#
loop_
_entity_poly.entity_id
_entity_poly.type
_entity_poly.pdbx_seq_one_letter_code
_entity_poly.pdbx_strand_id
1 'polypeptide(L)'
;MTVLSRPQSLTSLLMGRLGDTLLWLLASLHVTALAVLALTLLSLSQANAAEQSITCAGSDLLIDMQKSDPARYDTILADAKKIPNGKGAFWKIEKAGVEPSWLLGTMHISDPRVLAMPNGAKEAFAKAATVIVESDEITSEKQASASLLSKPELTMFLDGKSITDMLSKDDVAKLESGLKERGIPLNAVVKMKPWILSSFVALPACEFARKAKGASFLDMQLANDAVRDGKQLVGLETLLEQLTAISELPMSFHIQSLIEMLQMGDRMDDVMATMIDLYLAGDIGTIMPMMKNIDAKDDSQTQDGYAAFEQRIIDDRNHVMADGAAPHLGQGNVFMAVGALHLPGDVGVIELLRAKGFIVTAVQ
;
A
#
# COMPACT_ATOMS: atom_id res chain seq x y z
N MET A 1 22.93 -58.95 65.50
CA MET A 1 21.66 -58.26 65.17
C MET A 1 21.21 -58.74 63.81
N THR A 2 20.28 -59.69 63.80
CA THR A 2 19.75 -60.31 62.58
C THR A 2 18.50 -59.53 62.18
N VAL A 3 18.55 -58.82 61.05
CA VAL A 3 17.40 -58.07 60.53
C VAL A 3 16.42 -59.07 59.90
N LEU A 4 15.24 -59.21 60.51
CA LEU A 4 14.13 -60.01 59.98
C LEU A 4 13.46 -59.23 58.83
N SER A 5 13.68 -59.67 57.59
CA SER A 5 12.95 -59.18 56.42
C SER A 5 11.51 -59.68 56.46
N ARG A 6 10.52 -58.77 56.51
CA ARG A 6 9.10 -59.11 56.35
C ARG A 6 8.85 -59.70 54.96
N PRO A 7 8.09 -60.81 54.81
CA PRO A 7 7.70 -61.31 53.50
C PRO A 7 6.75 -60.30 52.83
N GLN A 8 7.12 -59.81 51.65
CA GLN A 8 6.23 -59.02 50.81
C GLN A 8 5.07 -59.92 50.34
N SER A 9 3.83 -59.43 50.43
CA SER A 9 2.68 -60.21 49.96
C SER A 9 2.75 -60.35 48.43
N LEU A 10 2.33 -61.51 47.90
CA LEU A 10 2.30 -61.78 46.46
C LEU A 10 1.56 -60.66 45.68
N THR A 11 0.53 -60.08 46.31
CA THR A 11 -0.23 -58.93 45.82
C THR A 11 0.58 -57.65 45.64
N SER A 12 1.54 -57.34 46.52
CA SER A 12 2.37 -56.13 46.36
C SER A 12 3.37 -56.28 45.21
N LEU A 13 3.90 -57.49 45.01
CA LEU A 13 4.79 -57.82 43.89
C LEU A 13 4.07 -57.78 42.54
N LEU A 14 2.84 -58.29 42.47
CA LEU A 14 2.00 -58.24 41.27
C LEU A 14 1.53 -56.82 40.94
N MET A 15 1.10 -56.03 41.94
CA MET A 15 0.72 -54.63 41.73
C MET A 15 1.90 -53.74 41.34
N GLY A 16 3.10 -53.98 41.90
CA GLY A 16 4.32 -53.28 41.49
C GLY A 16 4.68 -53.55 40.03
N ARG A 17 4.67 -54.83 39.62
CA ARG A 17 4.95 -55.20 38.22
C ARG A 17 3.90 -54.68 37.23
N LEU A 18 2.62 -54.65 37.63
CA LEU A 18 1.55 -54.05 36.82
C LEU A 18 1.69 -52.52 36.70
N GLY A 19 2.09 -51.85 37.78
CA GLY A 19 2.40 -50.42 37.75
C GLY A 19 3.58 -50.09 36.86
N ASP A 20 4.68 -50.85 36.98
CA ASP A 20 5.88 -50.66 36.17
C ASP A 20 5.60 -50.92 34.68
N THR A 21 4.85 -51.97 34.36
CA THR A 21 4.47 -52.26 32.97
C THR A 21 3.56 -51.18 32.39
N LEU A 22 2.62 -50.63 33.18
CA LEU A 22 1.77 -49.52 32.74
C LEU A 22 2.58 -48.24 32.50
N LEU A 23 3.54 -47.93 33.37
CA LEU A 23 4.45 -46.78 33.19
C LEU A 23 5.32 -46.93 31.95
N TRP A 24 5.85 -48.13 31.69
CA TRP A 24 6.61 -48.42 30.47
C TRP A 24 5.75 -48.35 29.20
N LEU A 25 4.48 -48.76 29.26
CA LEU A 25 3.53 -48.60 28.16
C LEU A 25 3.18 -47.14 27.88
N LEU A 26 3.00 -46.33 28.93
CA LEU A 26 2.80 -44.90 28.76
C LEU A 26 4.05 -44.23 28.18
N ALA A 27 5.24 -44.54 28.68
CA ALA A 27 6.49 -44.01 28.14
C ALA A 27 6.70 -44.40 26.67
N SER A 28 6.43 -45.65 26.31
CA SER A 28 6.57 -46.12 24.93
C SER A 28 5.56 -45.47 23.99
N LEU A 29 4.35 -45.17 24.45
CA LEU A 29 3.34 -44.42 23.68
C LEU A 29 3.81 -42.99 23.36
N HIS A 30 4.41 -42.29 24.32
CA HIS A 30 4.91 -40.93 24.10
C HIS A 30 6.15 -40.92 23.19
N VAL A 31 7.06 -41.90 23.36
CA VAL A 31 8.23 -42.03 22.48
C VAL A 31 7.82 -42.38 21.05
N THR A 32 6.83 -43.25 20.88
CA THR A 32 6.31 -43.57 19.54
C THR A 32 5.57 -42.38 18.93
N ALA A 33 4.77 -41.63 19.69
CA ALA A 33 4.15 -40.41 19.21
C ALA A 33 5.19 -39.35 18.79
N LEU A 34 6.26 -39.18 19.58
CA LEU A 34 7.37 -38.29 19.24
C LEU A 34 8.12 -38.76 17.99
N ALA A 35 8.36 -40.07 17.85
CA ALA A 35 9.00 -40.64 16.67
C ALA A 35 8.14 -40.46 15.42
N VAL A 36 6.82 -40.66 15.51
CA VAL A 36 5.87 -40.40 14.41
C VAL A 36 5.83 -38.91 14.07
N LEU A 37 5.83 -38.02 15.07
CA LEU A 37 5.92 -36.58 14.84
C LEU A 37 7.23 -36.19 14.15
N ALA A 38 8.36 -36.74 14.58
CA ALA A 38 9.66 -36.48 13.96
C ALA A 38 9.71 -37.04 12.53
N LEU A 39 9.23 -38.26 12.29
CA LEU A 39 9.14 -38.84 10.95
C LEU A 39 8.18 -38.06 10.05
N THR A 40 7.05 -37.59 10.55
CA THR A 40 6.14 -36.73 9.78
C THR A 40 6.81 -35.40 9.46
N LEU A 41 7.46 -34.74 10.42
CA LEU A 41 8.22 -33.51 10.18
C LEU A 41 9.39 -33.68 9.20
N LEU A 42 10.06 -34.85 9.21
CA LEU A 42 11.17 -35.16 8.29
C LEU A 42 10.70 -35.66 6.92
N SER A 43 9.47 -36.19 6.82
CA SER A 43 8.84 -36.62 5.56
C SER A 43 7.99 -35.53 4.91
N LEU A 44 7.72 -34.42 5.61
CA LEU A 44 7.41 -33.16 4.98
C LEU A 44 8.64 -32.73 4.18
N SER A 45 8.73 -33.19 2.92
CA SER A 45 9.55 -32.52 1.92
C SER A 45 9.28 -31.03 2.02
N GLN A 46 10.31 -30.19 1.91
CA GLN A 46 10.09 -28.78 1.62
C GLN A 46 9.07 -28.74 0.49
N ALA A 47 7.87 -28.22 0.79
CA ALA A 47 6.97 -27.86 -0.25
C ALA A 47 7.74 -26.78 -1.02
N ASN A 48 8.40 -27.20 -2.10
CA ASN A 48 8.54 -26.34 -3.25
C ASN A 48 7.10 -26.11 -3.68
N ALA A 49 6.41 -25.22 -2.97
CA ALA A 49 5.40 -24.39 -3.59
C ALA A 49 6.14 -23.89 -4.81
N ALA A 50 5.85 -24.48 -5.98
CA ALA A 50 6.28 -23.91 -7.23
C ALA A 50 5.97 -22.42 -7.06
N GLU A 51 7.00 -21.59 -7.05
CA GLU A 51 6.79 -20.15 -7.09
C GLU A 51 5.99 -19.96 -8.38
N GLN A 52 4.65 -19.94 -8.25
CA GLN A 52 3.83 -19.34 -9.27
C GLN A 52 4.44 -17.95 -9.37
N SER A 53 5.11 -17.70 -10.48
CA SER A 53 5.54 -16.37 -10.83
C SER A 53 4.25 -15.59 -10.93
N ILE A 54 3.82 -14.96 -9.83
CA ILE A 54 2.70 -14.04 -9.83
C ILE A 54 3.20 -12.85 -10.64
N THR A 55 3.02 -12.93 -11.94
CA THR A 55 3.40 -11.89 -12.90
C THR A 55 2.37 -10.80 -12.82
N CYS A 56 2.81 -9.54 -12.75
CA CYS A 56 1.93 -8.41 -13.03
C CYS A 56 1.61 -8.44 -14.51
N ALA A 57 0.48 -9.03 -14.89
CA ALA A 57 0.01 -9.09 -16.26
C ALA A 57 -1.22 -8.18 -16.34
N GLY A 58 -1.04 -6.96 -16.83
CA GLY A 58 -2.10 -6.02 -17.12
C GLY A 58 -1.83 -5.35 -18.45
N SER A 59 -2.90 -4.98 -19.14
CA SER A 59 -2.87 -4.26 -20.41
C SER A 59 -3.31 -2.81 -20.20
N ASP A 60 -2.87 -1.91 -21.08
CA ASP A 60 -3.30 -0.51 -21.06
C ASP A 60 -4.78 -0.40 -21.49
N LEU A 61 -5.64 -0.04 -20.53
CA LEU A 61 -7.08 0.14 -20.73
C LEU A 61 -7.39 1.25 -21.71
N LEU A 62 -6.55 2.28 -21.84
CA LEU A 62 -6.79 3.37 -22.78
C LEU A 62 -6.58 2.92 -24.22
N ILE A 63 -5.63 2.02 -24.48
CA ILE A 63 -5.43 1.43 -25.81
C ILE A 63 -6.64 0.57 -26.21
N ASP A 64 -7.19 -0.19 -25.28
CA ASP A 64 -8.38 -1.01 -25.54
C ASP A 64 -9.65 -0.15 -25.62
N MET A 65 -9.77 0.89 -24.79
CA MET A 65 -10.88 1.85 -24.83
C MET A 65 -10.91 2.64 -26.14
N GLN A 66 -9.74 3.03 -26.67
CA GLN A 66 -9.66 3.71 -27.96
C GLN A 66 -10.33 2.90 -29.10
N LYS A 67 -10.34 1.57 -29.00
CA LYS A 67 -10.96 0.68 -30.00
C LYS A 67 -12.42 0.37 -29.67
N SER A 68 -12.73 0.16 -28.38
CA SER A 68 -14.02 -0.35 -27.92
C SER A 68 -15.04 0.75 -27.59
N ASP A 69 -14.59 1.89 -27.07
CA ASP A 69 -15.39 3.08 -26.76
C ASP A 69 -14.59 4.37 -27.05
N PRO A 70 -14.43 4.74 -28.34
CA PRO A 70 -13.65 5.91 -28.73
C PRO A 70 -14.18 7.23 -28.15
N ALA A 71 -15.51 7.35 -27.95
CA ALA A 71 -16.11 8.56 -27.41
C ALA A 71 -15.71 8.79 -25.94
N ARG A 72 -15.68 7.72 -25.14
CA ARG A 72 -15.21 7.78 -23.76
C ARG A 72 -13.70 8.05 -23.70
N TYR A 73 -12.92 7.41 -24.56
CA TYR A 73 -11.49 7.70 -24.71
C TYR A 73 -11.23 9.19 -25.01
N ASP A 74 -11.93 9.75 -25.99
CA ASP A 74 -11.81 11.17 -26.36
C ASP A 74 -12.23 12.09 -25.21
N THR A 75 -13.23 11.72 -24.43
CA THR A 75 -13.68 12.47 -23.25
C THR A 75 -12.58 12.52 -22.18
N ILE A 76 -11.98 11.37 -21.85
CA ILE A 76 -10.86 11.27 -20.89
C ILE A 76 -9.71 12.18 -21.33
N LEU A 77 -9.33 12.14 -22.61
CA LEU A 77 -8.24 12.98 -23.12
C LEU A 77 -8.60 14.46 -23.15
N ALA A 78 -9.84 14.80 -23.49
CA ALA A 78 -10.32 16.18 -23.48
C ALA A 78 -10.30 16.77 -22.06
N ASP A 79 -10.66 15.99 -21.05
CA ASP A 79 -10.59 16.40 -19.64
C ASP A 79 -9.15 16.49 -19.14
N ALA A 80 -8.32 15.49 -19.45
CA ALA A 80 -6.89 15.51 -19.11
C ALA A 80 -6.17 16.75 -19.67
N LYS A 81 -6.53 17.19 -20.88
CA LYS A 81 -5.96 18.38 -21.52
C LYS A 81 -6.29 19.69 -20.78
N LYS A 82 -7.38 19.73 -20.01
CA LYS A 82 -7.76 20.91 -19.22
C LYS A 82 -6.94 21.03 -17.93
N ILE A 83 -6.29 19.94 -17.50
CA ILE A 83 -5.54 19.91 -16.24
C ILE A 83 -4.16 20.54 -16.45
N PRO A 84 -3.86 21.69 -15.82
CA PRO A 84 -2.54 22.32 -15.94
C PRO A 84 -1.47 21.41 -15.33
N ASN A 85 -0.26 21.49 -15.89
CA ASN A 85 0.89 20.69 -15.46
C ASN A 85 0.64 19.16 -15.48
N GLY A 86 -0.33 18.68 -16.28
CA GLY A 86 -0.63 17.26 -16.42
C GLY A 86 0.43 16.41 -17.12
N LYS A 87 1.56 17.01 -17.53
CA LYS A 87 2.69 16.38 -18.22
C LYS A 87 3.98 16.56 -17.42
N GLY A 88 4.71 15.47 -17.22
CA GLY A 88 6.01 15.43 -16.53
C GLY A 88 5.89 15.09 -15.04
N ALA A 89 6.80 14.24 -14.56
CA ALA A 89 6.90 13.86 -13.15
C ALA A 89 8.07 14.55 -12.42
N PHE A 90 8.98 15.22 -13.12
CA PHE A 90 10.16 15.85 -12.52
C PHE A 90 10.24 17.33 -12.85
N TRP A 91 10.45 18.14 -11.81
CA TRP A 91 10.29 19.59 -11.85
C TRP A 91 11.45 20.27 -11.13
N LYS A 92 11.92 21.37 -11.70
CA LYS A 92 12.90 22.26 -11.08
C LYS A 92 12.18 23.41 -10.39
N ILE A 93 12.57 23.72 -9.17
CA ILE A 93 12.04 24.79 -8.34
C ILE A 93 13.15 25.83 -8.13
N GLU A 94 12.90 27.08 -8.50
CA GLU A 94 13.88 28.16 -8.43
C GLU A 94 13.32 29.36 -7.67
N LYS A 95 14.21 30.03 -6.93
CA LYS A 95 13.95 31.31 -6.28
C LYS A 95 15.23 32.13 -6.30
N ALA A 96 15.12 33.43 -6.56
CA ALA A 96 16.29 34.30 -6.66
C ALA A 96 17.08 34.31 -5.34
N GLY A 97 18.40 34.16 -5.45
CA GLY A 97 19.32 34.25 -4.30
C GLY A 97 19.55 32.94 -3.54
N VAL A 98 18.97 31.82 -3.97
CA VAL A 98 19.21 30.49 -3.38
C VAL A 98 19.47 29.44 -4.47
N GLU A 99 20.12 28.34 -4.09
CA GLU A 99 20.34 27.19 -4.98
C GLU A 99 19.02 26.55 -5.41
N PRO A 100 18.93 26.01 -6.63
CA PRO A 100 17.70 25.38 -7.11
C PRO A 100 17.34 24.15 -6.27
N SER A 101 16.04 23.94 -6.13
CA SER A 101 15.44 22.75 -5.54
C SER A 101 14.74 21.94 -6.64
N TRP A 102 14.31 20.72 -6.30
CA TRP A 102 13.71 19.79 -7.26
C TRP A 102 12.51 19.09 -6.66
N LEU A 103 11.54 18.75 -7.49
CA LEU A 103 10.31 18.07 -7.11
C LEU A 103 10.10 16.88 -8.04
N LEU A 104 9.98 15.69 -7.45
CA LEU A 104 9.71 14.44 -8.14
C LEU A 104 8.36 13.88 -7.70
N GLY A 105 7.50 13.58 -8.68
CA GLY A 105 6.31 12.76 -8.51
C GLY A 105 6.69 11.29 -8.41
N THR A 106 6.24 10.62 -7.35
CA THR A 106 6.50 9.19 -7.10
C THR A 106 5.22 8.35 -7.24
N MET A 107 5.37 7.04 -7.28
CA MET A 107 4.27 6.08 -7.12
C MET A 107 4.59 5.13 -5.95
N HIS A 108 3.62 4.91 -5.05
CA HIS A 108 3.78 4.10 -3.84
C HIS A 108 3.72 2.58 -4.08
N ILE A 109 4.32 2.10 -5.17
CA ILE A 109 4.34 0.69 -5.59
C ILE A 109 5.76 0.19 -5.82
N SER A 110 5.92 -1.14 -5.79
CA SER A 110 7.23 -1.78 -5.90
C SER A 110 7.61 -2.20 -7.32
N ASP A 111 6.81 -1.79 -8.33
CA ASP A 111 7.10 -2.10 -9.73
C ASP A 111 8.45 -1.49 -10.16
N PRO A 112 9.43 -2.30 -10.61
CA PRO A 112 10.76 -1.81 -10.95
C PRO A 112 10.78 -0.69 -12.00
N ARG A 113 9.76 -0.62 -12.87
CA ARG A 113 9.66 0.43 -13.89
C ARG A 113 9.54 1.83 -13.28
N VAL A 114 8.87 1.95 -12.13
CA VAL A 114 8.61 3.25 -11.47
C VAL A 114 9.58 3.57 -10.34
N LEU A 115 10.55 2.68 -10.08
CA LEU A 115 11.64 2.93 -9.13
C LEU A 115 12.80 3.71 -9.76
N ALA A 116 12.88 3.72 -11.09
CA ALA A 116 13.91 4.46 -11.80
C ALA A 116 13.59 5.96 -11.79
N MET A 117 14.44 6.74 -11.13
CA MET A 117 14.40 8.20 -11.23
C MET A 117 14.63 8.68 -12.67
N PRO A 118 13.93 9.72 -13.14
CA PRO A 118 14.15 10.31 -14.45
C PRO A 118 15.53 10.95 -14.57
N ASN A 119 15.94 11.27 -15.81
CA ASN A 119 17.25 11.87 -16.09
C ASN A 119 17.46 13.15 -15.27
N GLY A 120 18.65 13.32 -14.69
CA GLY A 120 18.98 14.49 -13.86
C GLY A 120 18.50 14.42 -12.41
N ALA A 121 17.51 13.57 -12.10
CA ALA A 121 16.97 13.49 -10.74
C ALA A 121 17.94 12.85 -9.74
N LYS A 122 18.76 11.88 -10.18
CA LYS A 122 19.83 11.31 -9.33
C LYS A 122 20.87 12.36 -8.96
N GLU A 123 21.29 13.18 -9.92
CA GLU A 123 22.26 14.25 -9.72
C GLU A 123 21.68 15.36 -8.83
N ALA A 124 20.41 15.69 -9.01
CA ALA A 124 19.67 16.62 -8.15
C ALA A 124 19.61 16.11 -6.70
N PHE A 125 19.20 14.86 -6.51
CA PHE A 125 19.15 14.21 -5.19
C PHE A 125 20.53 14.19 -4.52
N ALA A 126 21.58 13.84 -5.26
CA ALA A 126 22.94 13.78 -4.73
C ALA A 126 23.41 15.14 -4.20
N LYS A 127 23.08 16.24 -4.90
CA LYS A 127 23.46 17.61 -4.51
C LYS A 127 22.63 18.18 -3.36
N ALA A 128 21.38 17.72 -3.22
CA ALA A 128 20.46 18.22 -2.21
C ALA A 128 21.01 18.03 -0.78
N ALA A 129 20.86 19.05 0.05
CA ALA A 129 21.18 19.01 1.48
C ALA A 129 19.97 18.53 2.31
N THR A 130 18.76 18.82 1.83
CA THR A 130 17.49 18.46 2.47
C THR A 130 16.67 17.61 1.50
N VAL A 131 16.07 16.55 2.01
CA VAL A 131 15.10 15.72 1.30
C VAL A 131 13.76 15.85 1.99
N ILE A 132 12.74 16.22 1.22
CA ILE A 132 11.36 16.30 1.68
C ILE A 132 10.61 15.09 1.12
N VAL A 133 9.87 14.41 1.98
CA VAL A 133 8.92 13.33 1.62
C VAL A 133 7.56 13.63 2.21
N GLU A 134 6.52 12.93 1.79
CA GLU A 134 5.18 13.11 2.38
C GLU A 134 5.19 12.84 3.89
N SER A 135 5.80 11.75 4.33
CA SER A 135 5.97 11.44 5.75
C SER A 135 7.34 10.84 6.01
N ASP A 136 8.06 11.37 7.01
CA ASP A 136 9.35 10.84 7.44
C ASP A 136 9.21 9.60 8.35
N GLU A 137 8.03 9.39 8.94
CA GLU A 137 7.64 8.15 9.65
C GLU A 137 7.78 6.89 8.77
N ILE A 138 7.80 7.05 7.44
CA ILE A 138 8.04 5.98 6.47
C ILE A 138 9.33 5.22 6.76
N THR A 139 10.35 5.88 7.32
CA THR A 139 11.65 5.29 7.66
C THR A 139 11.64 4.43 8.92
N SER A 140 10.52 4.38 9.64
CA SER A 140 10.44 3.72 10.95
C SER A 140 9.16 2.90 11.07
N GLU A 141 9.27 1.59 10.85
CA GLU A 141 8.17 0.64 11.02
C GLU A 141 7.53 0.74 12.41
N LYS A 142 8.33 1.03 13.44
CA LYS A 142 7.85 1.22 14.81
C LYS A 142 6.96 2.46 14.92
N GLN A 143 7.35 3.58 14.33
CA GLN A 143 6.54 4.81 14.36
C GLN A 143 5.28 4.61 13.54
N ALA A 144 5.39 4.06 12.32
CA ALA A 144 4.24 3.75 11.49
C ALA A 144 3.22 2.83 12.19
N SER A 145 3.71 1.77 12.85
CA SER A 145 2.86 0.86 13.63
C SER A 145 2.22 1.56 14.83
N ALA A 146 2.95 2.43 15.51
CA ALA A 146 2.42 3.21 16.62
C ALA A 146 1.33 4.20 16.16
N SER A 147 1.53 4.89 15.05
CA SER A 147 0.54 5.78 14.44
C SER A 147 -0.75 5.02 14.11
N LEU A 148 -0.64 3.85 13.50
CA LEU A 148 -1.78 2.99 13.17
C LEU A 148 -2.53 2.49 14.42
N LEU A 149 -1.82 2.10 15.48
CA LEU A 149 -2.41 1.59 16.72
C LEU A 149 -2.97 2.70 17.63
N SER A 150 -2.57 3.95 17.43
CA SER A 150 -2.99 5.07 18.28
C SER A 150 -4.47 5.45 18.13
N LYS A 151 -5.04 5.20 16.94
CA LYS A 151 -6.45 5.45 16.60
C LYS A 151 -7.04 4.27 15.82
N PRO A 152 -7.27 3.11 16.47
CA PRO A 152 -7.75 1.91 15.80
C PRO A 152 -9.12 2.10 15.13
N GLU A 153 -9.91 3.07 15.59
CA GLU A 153 -11.18 3.45 14.96
C GLU A 153 -11.03 3.98 13.53
N LEU A 154 -9.84 4.44 13.10
CA LEU A 154 -9.62 4.90 11.73
C LEU A 154 -9.60 3.73 10.74
N THR A 155 -9.16 2.54 11.19
CA THR A 155 -8.91 1.37 10.33
C THR A 155 -9.82 0.19 10.65
N MET A 156 -10.45 0.15 11.82
CA MET A 156 -11.26 -0.97 12.29
C MET A 156 -12.67 -0.55 12.73
N PHE A 157 -13.62 -1.47 12.59
CA PHE A 157 -14.92 -1.43 13.27
C PHE A 157 -14.77 -1.82 14.73
N LEU A 158 -15.18 -0.92 15.63
CA LEU A 158 -15.11 -1.13 17.08
C LEU A 158 -16.49 -1.39 17.72
N ASP A 159 -17.58 -1.26 16.95
CA ASP A 159 -18.97 -1.38 17.41
C ASP A 159 -19.56 -2.79 17.21
N GLY A 160 -18.69 -3.80 17.05
CA GLY A 160 -19.10 -5.17 16.81
C GLY A 160 -19.53 -5.48 15.37
N LYS A 161 -19.69 -4.47 14.50
CA LYS A 161 -19.95 -4.67 13.07
C LYS A 161 -18.73 -5.19 12.32
N SER A 162 -18.93 -5.49 11.04
CA SER A 162 -17.93 -6.02 10.13
C SER A 162 -18.22 -5.60 8.70
N ILE A 163 -17.26 -5.80 7.81
CA ILE A 163 -17.49 -5.56 6.39
C ILE A 163 -18.62 -6.42 5.82
N THR A 164 -18.81 -7.64 6.34
CA THR A 164 -19.85 -8.55 5.87
C THR A 164 -21.26 -8.10 6.26
N ASP A 165 -21.40 -7.17 7.22
CA ASP A 165 -22.69 -6.56 7.56
C ASP A 165 -23.07 -5.43 6.58
N MET A 166 -22.13 -4.98 5.75
CA MET A 166 -22.28 -3.84 4.83
C MET A 166 -22.38 -4.26 3.36
N LEU A 167 -22.07 -5.52 3.05
CA LEU A 167 -22.00 -6.04 1.69
C LEU A 167 -23.10 -7.07 1.43
N SER A 168 -23.49 -7.23 0.16
CA SER A 168 -24.33 -8.34 -0.27
C SER A 168 -23.57 -9.67 -0.13
N LYS A 169 -24.29 -10.81 -0.10
CA LYS A 169 -23.64 -12.13 -0.05
C LYS A 169 -22.69 -12.37 -1.23
N ASP A 170 -23.07 -11.88 -2.41
CA ASP A 170 -22.28 -12.02 -3.63
C ASP A 170 -21.01 -11.17 -3.56
N ASP A 171 -21.09 -9.94 -3.02
CA ASP A 171 -19.92 -9.08 -2.83
C ASP A 171 -18.99 -9.60 -1.74
N VAL A 172 -19.53 -10.22 -0.68
CA VAL A 172 -18.70 -10.93 0.32
C VAL A 172 -17.91 -12.07 -0.33
N ALA A 173 -18.54 -12.86 -1.20
CA ALA A 173 -17.86 -13.95 -1.90
C ALA A 173 -16.75 -13.44 -2.84
N LYS A 174 -16.99 -12.32 -3.55
CA LYS A 174 -15.97 -11.66 -4.39
C LYS A 174 -14.82 -11.11 -3.53
N LEU A 175 -15.13 -10.46 -2.42
CA LEU A 175 -14.13 -9.97 -1.47
C LEU A 175 -13.26 -11.11 -0.95
N GLU A 176 -13.87 -12.21 -0.52
CA GLU A 176 -13.14 -13.39 -0.05
C GLU A 176 -12.21 -13.95 -1.14
N SER A 177 -12.69 -14.04 -2.38
CA SER A 177 -11.87 -14.49 -3.52
C SER A 177 -10.67 -13.57 -3.78
N GLY A 178 -10.89 -12.25 -3.90
CA GLY A 178 -9.83 -11.28 -4.18
C GLY A 178 -8.80 -11.19 -3.05
N LEU A 179 -9.23 -11.32 -1.78
CA LEU A 179 -8.32 -11.41 -0.64
C LEU A 179 -7.51 -12.71 -0.67
N LYS A 180 -8.13 -13.84 -1.02
CA LYS A 180 -7.47 -15.15 -1.09
C LYS A 180 -6.35 -15.18 -2.12
N GLU A 181 -6.52 -14.54 -3.28
CA GLU A 181 -5.46 -14.39 -4.29
C GLU A 181 -4.22 -13.65 -3.77
N ARG A 182 -4.40 -12.78 -2.77
CA ARG A 182 -3.34 -12.02 -2.10
C ARG A 182 -2.84 -12.72 -0.83
N GLY A 183 -3.31 -13.94 -0.55
CA GLY A 183 -2.95 -14.70 0.64
C GLY A 183 -3.57 -14.17 1.94
N ILE A 184 -4.61 -13.34 1.85
CA ILE A 184 -5.27 -12.72 3.00
C ILE A 184 -6.57 -13.47 3.29
N PRO A 185 -6.72 -14.14 4.44
CA PRO A 185 -7.98 -14.80 4.77
C PRO A 185 -8.99 -13.76 5.29
N LEU A 186 -10.23 -13.78 4.78
CA LEU A 186 -11.26 -12.78 5.12
C LEU A 186 -11.46 -12.64 6.64
N ASN A 187 -11.45 -13.75 7.37
CA ASN A 187 -11.62 -13.76 8.83
C ASN A 187 -10.55 -12.96 9.59
N ALA A 188 -9.34 -12.79 9.04
CA ALA A 188 -8.28 -11.99 9.66
C ALA A 188 -8.50 -10.48 9.50
N VAL A 189 -9.27 -10.07 8.49
CA VAL A 189 -9.47 -8.66 8.11
C VAL A 189 -10.93 -8.21 8.16
N VAL A 190 -11.85 -9.09 8.58
CA VAL A 190 -13.31 -8.86 8.58
C VAL A 190 -13.76 -7.66 9.40
N LYS A 191 -12.93 -7.23 10.38
CA LYS A 191 -13.15 -6.05 11.22
C LYS A 191 -12.51 -4.78 10.67
N MET A 192 -11.76 -4.84 9.57
CA MET A 192 -11.20 -3.65 8.93
C MET A 192 -12.30 -2.86 8.23
N LYS A 193 -12.14 -1.53 8.19
CA LYS A 193 -13.04 -0.64 7.46
C LYS A 193 -12.91 -0.84 5.94
N PRO A 194 -13.95 -0.49 5.15
CA PRO A 194 -13.97 -0.82 3.72
C PRO A 194 -12.79 -0.22 2.96
N TRP A 195 -12.35 0.99 3.30
CA TRP A 195 -11.22 1.65 2.63
C TRP A 195 -9.88 0.91 2.79
N ILE A 196 -9.66 0.23 3.94
CA ILE A 196 -8.48 -0.63 4.13
C ILE A 196 -8.58 -1.83 3.19
N LEU A 197 -9.76 -2.43 3.09
CA LEU A 197 -9.99 -3.57 2.20
C LEU A 197 -9.86 -3.15 0.73
N SER A 198 -10.32 -1.95 0.36
CA SER A 198 -10.08 -1.35 -0.95
C SER A 198 -8.58 -1.23 -1.23
N SER A 199 -7.76 -0.83 -0.25
CA SER A 199 -6.30 -0.77 -0.45
C SER A 199 -5.66 -2.15 -0.76
N PHE A 200 -6.25 -3.23 -0.25
CA PHE A 200 -5.81 -4.59 -0.57
C PHE A 200 -6.25 -5.03 -1.95
N VAL A 201 -7.52 -4.80 -2.30
CA VAL A 201 -8.07 -5.21 -3.60
C VAL A 201 -7.49 -4.36 -4.74
N ALA A 202 -7.20 -3.08 -4.50
CA ALA A 202 -6.66 -2.18 -5.51
C ALA A 202 -5.25 -2.54 -5.97
N LEU A 203 -4.43 -3.18 -5.11
CA LEU A 203 -3.09 -3.61 -5.49
C LEU A 203 -3.14 -5.01 -6.14
N PRO A 204 -2.45 -5.22 -7.27
CA PRO A 204 -2.32 -6.52 -7.92
C PRO A 204 -1.69 -7.55 -6.98
N ALA A 205 -2.04 -8.83 -7.15
CA ALA A 205 -1.47 -9.90 -6.33
C ALA A 205 0.07 -9.95 -6.42
N CYS A 206 0.64 -9.58 -7.58
CA CYS A 206 2.08 -9.52 -7.77
C CYS A 206 2.76 -8.43 -6.91
N GLU A 207 2.10 -7.30 -6.63
CA GLU A 207 2.61 -6.25 -5.76
C GLU A 207 2.69 -6.75 -4.31
N PHE A 208 1.66 -7.48 -3.86
CA PHE A 208 1.69 -8.16 -2.56
C PHE A 208 2.85 -9.16 -2.48
N ALA A 209 3.03 -9.97 -3.52
CA ALA A 209 4.11 -10.95 -3.58
C ALA A 209 5.49 -10.28 -3.55
N ARG A 210 5.68 -9.15 -4.24
CA ARG A 210 6.91 -8.35 -4.19
C ARG A 210 7.16 -7.78 -2.80
N LYS A 211 6.17 -7.13 -2.20
CA LYS A 211 6.28 -6.56 -0.84
C LYS A 211 6.57 -7.62 0.21
N ALA A 212 5.94 -8.80 0.11
CA ALA A 212 6.23 -9.94 0.99
C ALA A 212 7.68 -10.45 0.88
N LYS A 213 8.35 -10.25 -0.27
CA LYS A 213 9.78 -10.53 -0.48
C LYS A 213 10.68 -9.34 -0.10
N GLY A 214 10.14 -8.29 0.51
CA GLY A 214 10.88 -7.11 0.95
C GLY A 214 11.13 -6.06 -0.12
N ALA A 215 10.40 -6.10 -1.25
CA ALA A 215 10.51 -5.05 -2.26
C ALA A 215 10.04 -3.70 -1.70
N SER A 216 10.84 -2.66 -1.95
CA SER A 216 10.56 -1.28 -1.54
C SER A 216 9.96 -0.48 -2.69
N PHE A 217 9.58 0.77 -2.41
CA PHE A 217 9.05 1.74 -3.37
C PHE A 217 9.88 3.03 -3.30
N LEU A 218 9.76 3.90 -4.31
CA LEU A 218 10.71 4.98 -4.53
C LEU A 218 10.75 5.98 -3.36
N ASP A 219 9.61 6.33 -2.77
CA ASP A 219 9.53 7.24 -1.61
C ASP A 219 10.37 6.74 -0.43
N MET A 220 10.19 5.47 -0.09
CA MET A 220 10.92 4.80 0.98
C MET A 220 12.42 4.74 0.67
N GLN A 221 12.80 4.47 -0.58
CA GLN A 221 14.20 4.46 -1.00
C GLN A 221 14.83 5.85 -0.84
N LEU A 222 14.17 6.91 -1.32
CA LEU A 222 14.65 8.28 -1.20
C LEU A 222 14.80 8.72 0.26
N ALA A 223 13.84 8.37 1.12
CA ALA A 223 13.89 8.68 2.54
C ALA A 223 15.05 7.96 3.25
N ASN A 224 15.21 6.65 3.01
CA ASN A 224 16.31 5.87 3.59
C ASN A 224 17.68 6.32 3.07
N ASP A 225 17.76 6.66 1.78
CA ASP A 225 18.98 7.19 1.16
C ASP A 225 19.34 8.55 1.74
N ALA A 226 18.36 9.42 2.00
CA ALA A 226 18.59 10.69 2.67
C ALA A 226 19.22 10.51 4.05
N VAL A 227 18.66 9.60 4.86
CA VAL A 227 19.19 9.28 6.20
C VAL A 227 20.60 8.68 6.10
N ARG A 228 20.80 7.72 5.20
CA ARG A 228 22.11 7.08 4.96
C ARG A 228 23.17 8.10 4.56
N ASP A 229 22.82 9.03 3.68
CA ASP A 229 23.75 10.01 3.12
C ASP A 229 23.91 11.26 4.02
N GLY A 230 23.30 11.26 5.22
CA GLY A 230 23.42 12.35 6.19
C GLY A 230 22.70 13.63 5.78
N LYS A 231 21.73 13.53 4.86
CA LYS A 231 20.87 14.65 4.44
C LYS A 231 19.81 14.90 5.50
N GLN A 232 19.30 16.13 5.60
CA GLN A 232 18.16 16.42 6.45
C GLN A 232 16.90 15.82 5.83
N LEU A 233 16.26 14.86 6.49
CA LEU A 233 14.95 14.34 6.09
C LEU A 233 13.83 15.18 6.73
N VAL A 234 12.80 15.50 5.96
CA VAL A 234 11.62 16.26 6.41
C VAL A 234 10.36 15.56 5.90
N GLY A 235 9.43 15.24 6.80
CA GLY A 235 8.07 14.85 6.47
C GLY A 235 7.15 16.07 6.40
N LEU A 236 6.24 16.12 5.41
CA LEU A 236 5.23 17.18 5.28
C LEU A 236 3.96 16.88 6.09
N GLU A 237 3.71 15.61 6.34
CA GLU A 237 2.53 15.05 7.00
C GLU A 237 2.95 13.86 7.88
N THR A 238 2.15 13.61 8.91
CA THR A 238 2.20 12.37 9.69
C THR A 238 1.38 11.27 9.02
N LEU A 239 1.70 10.00 9.26
CA LEU A 239 0.86 8.91 8.77
C LEU A 239 -0.56 9.01 9.34
N LEU A 240 -0.69 9.48 10.59
CA LEU A 240 -1.99 9.66 11.23
C LEU A 240 -2.88 10.68 10.50
N GLU A 241 -2.30 11.78 10.00
CA GLU A 241 -3.03 12.78 9.21
C GLU A 241 -3.51 12.18 7.89
N GLN A 242 -2.67 11.40 7.20
CA GLN A 242 -3.04 10.71 5.96
C GLN A 242 -4.18 9.69 6.19
N LEU A 243 -4.07 8.86 7.24
CA LEU A 243 -5.11 7.90 7.62
C LEU A 243 -6.42 8.62 7.97
N THR A 244 -6.33 9.75 8.69
CA THR A 244 -7.50 10.54 9.06
C THR A 244 -8.21 11.08 7.81
N ALA A 245 -7.45 11.65 6.86
CA ALA A 245 -8.00 12.18 5.61
C ALA A 245 -8.80 11.15 4.81
N ILE A 246 -8.26 9.93 4.67
CA ILE A 246 -8.98 8.83 3.99
C ILE A 246 -10.20 8.40 4.78
N SER A 247 -10.07 8.27 6.11
CA SER A 247 -11.17 7.78 6.96
C SER A 247 -12.37 8.74 7.06
N GLU A 248 -12.17 10.04 6.79
CA GLU A 248 -13.20 11.08 6.83
C GLU A 248 -14.10 11.10 5.59
N LEU A 249 -13.68 10.44 4.50
CA LEU A 249 -14.55 10.28 3.34
C LEU A 249 -15.84 9.51 3.71
N PRO A 250 -16.97 9.79 3.04
CA PRO A 250 -18.24 9.16 3.37
C PRO A 250 -18.16 7.63 3.36
N MET A 251 -18.72 6.97 4.37
CA MET A 251 -18.75 5.50 4.44
C MET A 251 -19.43 4.88 3.21
N SER A 252 -20.46 5.52 2.68
CA SER A 252 -21.13 5.10 1.44
C SER A 252 -20.16 5.08 0.26
N PHE A 253 -19.29 6.09 0.13
CA PHE A 253 -18.26 6.14 -0.89
C PHE A 253 -17.26 4.99 -0.72
N HIS A 254 -16.78 4.75 0.50
CA HIS A 254 -15.86 3.64 0.77
C HIS A 254 -16.44 2.26 0.41
N ILE A 255 -17.72 2.03 0.72
CA ILE A 255 -18.42 0.79 0.37
C ILE A 255 -18.58 0.68 -1.14
N GLN A 256 -19.04 1.75 -1.80
CA GLN A 256 -19.26 1.79 -3.24
C GLN A 256 -17.95 1.53 -4.00
N SER A 257 -16.88 2.25 -3.65
CA SER A 257 -15.55 2.06 -4.24
C SER A 257 -15.02 0.64 -4.05
N LEU A 258 -15.24 0.02 -2.89
CA LEU A 258 -14.89 -1.39 -2.69
C LEU A 258 -15.68 -2.30 -3.62
N ILE A 259 -17.00 -2.11 -3.74
CA ILE A 259 -17.86 -2.92 -4.61
C ILE A 259 -17.42 -2.78 -6.08
N GLU A 260 -17.13 -1.56 -6.54
CA GLU A 260 -16.64 -1.31 -7.90
C GLU A 260 -15.30 -2.04 -8.17
N MET A 261 -14.35 -1.98 -7.24
CA MET A 261 -13.10 -2.73 -7.34
C MET A 261 -13.32 -4.25 -7.40
N LEU A 262 -14.25 -4.77 -6.59
CA LEU A 262 -14.61 -6.19 -6.60
C LEU A 262 -15.33 -6.61 -7.90
N GLN A 263 -16.07 -5.70 -8.54
CA GLN A 263 -16.70 -5.93 -9.84
C GLN A 263 -15.70 -5.93 -10.98
N MET A 264 -14.65 -5.10 -10.89
CA MET A 264 -13.56 -5.08 -11.86
C MET A 264 -12.71 -6.36 -11.82
N GLY A 265 -12.48 -6.93 -10.63
CA GLY A 265 -11.73 -8.19 -10.49
C GLY A 265 -10.34 -8.08 -11.13
N ASP A 266 -10.01 -9.03 -12.02
CA ASP A 266 -8.72 -9.06 -12.74
C ASP A 266 -8.43 -7.79 -13.55
N ARG A 267 -9.47 -7.02 -13.94
CA ARG A 267 -9.27 -5.74 -14.63
C ARG A 267 -8.55 -4.70 -13.75
N MET A 268 -8.48 -4.90 -12.44
CA MET A 268 -7.65 -4.05 -11.57
C MET A 268 -6.17 -4.11 -11.94
N ASP A 269 -5.69 -5.23 -12.47
CA ASP A 269 -4.32 -5.34 -12.97
C ASP A 269 -4.11 -4.46 -14.21
N ASP A 270 -5.12 -4.35 -15.08
CA ASP A 270 -5.13 -3.43 -16.23
C ASP A 270 -5.20 -1.95 -15.79
N VAL A 271 -5.99 -1.63 -14.75
CA VAL A 271 -6.01 -0.27 -14.17
C VAL A 271 -4.61 0.13 -13.72
N MET A 272 -3.94 -0.74 -12.97
CA MET A 272 -2.60 -0.47 -12.46
C MET A 272 -1.55 -0.43 -13.56
N ALA A 273 -1.62 -1.30 -14.57
CA ALA A 273 -0.75 -1.24 -15.74
C ALA A 273 -0.90 0.11 -16.47
N THR A 274 -2.14 0.54 -16.69
CA THR A 274 -2.46 1.84 -17.31
C THR A 274 -1.90 3.00 -16.49
N MET A 275 -2.04 2.99 -15.16
CA MET A 275 -1.49 4.04 -14.29
C MET A 275 0.05 4.10 -14.36
N ILE A 276 0.71 2.95 -14.42
CA ILE A 276 2.16 2.87 -14.59
C ILE A 276 2.58 3.43 -15.95
N ASP A 277 1.90 3.04 -17.03
CA ASP A 277 2.24 3.49 -18.38
C ASP A 277 2.02 5.00 -18.54
N LEU A 278 0.94 5.55 -17.95
CA LEU A 278 0.71 6.99 -17.86
C LEU A 278 1.81 7.69 -17.05
N TYR A 279 2.20 7.14 -15.90
CA TYR A 279 3.30 7.70 -15.10
C TYR A 279 4.63 7.73 -15.87
N LEU A 280 4.98 6.64 -16.55
CA LEU A 280 6.19 6.52 -17.35
C LEU A 280 6.21 7.48 -18.55
N ALA A 281 5.04 7.73 -19.14
CA ALA A 281 4.87 8.75 -20.18
C ALA A 281 4.89 10.20 -19.63
N GLY A 282 4.84 10.35 -18.30
CA GLY A 282 4.67 11.64 -17.64
C GLY A 282 3.24 12.17 -17.71
N ASP A 283 2.27 11.38 -18.15
CA ASP A 283 0.88 11.78 -18.42
C ASP A 283 0.00 11.75 -17.17
N ILE A 284 0.51 12.33 -16.09
CA ILE A 284 -0.09 12.29 -14.74
C ILE A 284 -1.51 12.86 -14.72
N GLY A 285 -1.75 13.95 -15.48
CA GLY A 285 -3.07 14.57 -15.58
C GLY A 285 -4.14 13.68 -16.20
N THR A 286 -3.79 12.55 -16.82
CA THR A 286 -4.76 11.61 -17.40
C THR A 286 -5.29 10.62 -16.37
N ILE A 287 -4.59 10.39 -15.26
CA ILE A 287 -4.92 9.33 -14.31
C ILE A 287 -6.29 9.56 -13.67
N MET A 288 -6.57 10.76 -13.13
CA MET A 288 -7.85 11.06 -12.49
C MET A 288 -9.04 11.05 -13.47
N PRO A 289 -8.96 11.68 -14.67
CA PRO A 289 -9.98 11.52 -15.70
C PRO A 289 -10.24 10.06 -16.10
N MET A 290 -9.19 9.26 -16.24
CA MET A 290 -9.31 7.83 -16.55
C MET A 290 -10.04 7.07 -15.42
N MET A 291 -9.65 7.27 -14.16
CA MET A 291 -10.31 6.63 -13.01
C MET A 291 -11.80 6.97 -12.93
N LYS A 292 -12.16 8.23 -13.16
CA LYS A 292 -13.56 8.69 -13.19
C LYS A 292 -14.39 8.02 -14.30
N ASN A 293 -13.76 7.50 -15.35
CA ASN A 293 -14.44 6.99 -16.54
C ASN A 293 -14.33 5.47 -16.76
N ILE A 294 -13.46 4.75 -16.04
CA ILE A 294 -13.22 3.31 -16.26
C ILE A 294 -14.47 2.44 -16.07
N ASP A 295 -15.31 2.78 -15.09
CA ASP A 295 -16.56 2.07 -14.81
C ASP A 295 -17.69 3.05 -14.50
N ALA A 296 -17.65 4.25 -15.11
CA ALA A 296 -18.61 5.31 -14.87
C ALA A 296 -20.05 4.81 -15.05
N LYS A 297 -20.72 4.56 -13.92
CA LYS A 297 -22.17 4.58 -13.82
C LYS A 297 -22.55 6.05 -13.73
N ASP A 298 -23.46 6.48 -14.59
CA ASP A 298 -23.97 7.84 -14.60
C ASP A 298 -24.94 8.03 -13.43
N ASP A 299 -24.40 7.98 -12.21
CA ASP A 299 -25.14 8.28 -10.98
C ASP A 299 -24.42 9.37 -10.16
N SER A 300 -25.23 10.19 -9.50
CA SER A 300 -24.74 11.37 -8.78
C SER A 300 -23.93 11.02 -7.53
N GLN A 301 -24.14 9.83 -6.94
CA GLN A 301 -23.43 9.44 -5.71
C GLN A 301 -21.97 9.11 -6.00
N THR A 302 -21.70 8.45 -7.13
CA THR A 302 -20.33 8.19 -7.58
C THR A 302 -19.59 9.49 -7.90
N GLN A 303 -20.25 10.46 -8.56
CA GLN A 303 -19.65 11.76 -8.85
C GLN A 303 -19.31 12.57 -7.59
N ASP A 304 -20.24 12.67 -6.64
CA ASP A 304 -20.01 13.37 -5.36
C ASP A 304 -18.88 12.70 -4.56
N GLY A 305 -18.79 11.37 -4.61
CA GLY A 305 -17.74 10.59 -3.97
C GLY A 305 -16.35 10.88 -4.54
N TYR A 306 -16.20 10.88 -5.87
CA TYR A 306 -14.93 11.24 -6.53
C TYR A 306 -14.53 12.69 -6.26
N ALA A 307 -15.48 13.62 -6.23
CA ALA A 307 -15.21 15.01 -5.87
C ALA A 307 -14.73 15.14 -4.41
N ALA A 308 -15.36 14.42 -3.47
CA ALA A 308 -14.90 14.37 -2.09
C ALA A 308 -13.51 13.76 -1.94
N PHE A 309 -13.21 12.70 -2.71
CA PHE A 309 -11.87 12.11 -2.78
C PHE A 309 -10.84 13.12 -3.28
N GLU A 310 -11.10 13.77 -4.42
CA GLU A 310 -10.19 14.76 -5.00
C GLU A 310 -9.94 15.92 -4.02
N GLN A 311 -11.00 16.46 -3.41
CA GLN A 311 -10.86 17.50 -2.40
C GLN A 311 -10.02 17.05 -1.20
N ARG A 312 -10.38 15.93 -0.57
CA ARG A 312 -9.80 15.56 0.75
C ARG A 312 -8.42 14.91 0.64
N ILE A 313 -8.20 14.13 -0.42
CA ILE A 313 -7.00 13.29 -0.60
C ILE A 313 -5.96 13.97 -1.49
N ILE A 314 -6.38 14.88 -2.37
CA ILE A 314 -5.48 15.62 -3.25
C ILE A 314 -5.41 17.08 -2.82
N ASP A 315 -6.48 17.86 -2.98
CA ASP A 315 -6.40 19.33 -2.87
C ASP A 315 -6.05 19.83 -1.46
N ASP A 316 -6.74 19.34 -0.42
CA ASP A 316 -6.47 19.71 0.97
C ASP A 316 -5.02 19.37 1.37
N ARG A 317 -4.54 18.21 0.89
CA ARG A 317 -3.17 17.75 1.15
C ARG A 317 -2.14 18.53 0.33
N ASN A 318 -2.46 18.94 -0.89
CA ASN A 318 -1.60 19.79 -1.70
C ASN A 318 -1.32 21.12 -1.00
N HIS A 319 -2.33 21.70 -0.34
CA HIS A 319 -2.13 22.89 0.49
C HIS A 319 -1.16 22.65 1.63
N VAL A 320 -1.34 21.57 2.41
CA VAL A 320 -0.42 21.18 3.49
C VAL A 320 1.00 20.98 2.96
N MET A 321 1.15 20.26 1.85
CA MET A 321 2.46 19.99 1.24
C MET A 321 3.15 21.27 0.77
N ALA A 322 2.43 22.15 0.08
CA ALA A 322 2.99 23.41 -0.42
C ALA A 322 3.34 24.38 0.72
N ASP A 323 2.51 24.43 1.77
CA ASP A 323 2.76 25.25 2.97
C ASP A 323 3.96 24.73 3.75
N GLY A 324 4.04 23.42 3.98
CA GLY A 324 5.13 22.77 4.69
C GLY A 324 6.45 22.82 3.93
N ALA A 325 6.44 22.69 2.60
CA ALA A 325 7.66 22.69 1.79
C ALA A 325 8.25 24.10 1.60
N ALA A 326 7.42 25.14 1.53
CA ALA A 326 7.87 26.49 1.16
C ALA A 326 9.01 27.07 2.04
N PRO A 327 9.03 26.92 3.37
CA PRO A 327 10.15 27.39 4.21
C PRO A 327 11.49 26.72 3.88
N HIS A 328 11.47 25.44 3.51
CA HIS A 328 12.67 24.69 3.11
C HIS A 328 13.10 25.05 1.70
N LEU A 329 12.15 25.09 0.76
CA LEU A 329 12.41 25.50 -0.63
C LEU A 329 12.94 26.94 -0.70
N GLY A 330 12.53 27.80 0.23
CA GLY A 330 13.03 29.17 0.36
C GLY A 330 14.50 29.27 0.78
N GLN A 331 15.10 28.20 1.30
CA GLN A 331 16.53 28.09 1.62
C GLN A 331 17.34 27.48 0.46
N GLY A 332 16.66 26.85 -0.50
CA GLY A 332 17.28 26.20 -1.66
C GLY A 332 17.92 24.84 -1.35
N ASN A 333 18.46 24.21 -2.40
CA ASN A 333 19.16 22.92 -2.33
C ASN A 333 18.34 21.77 -1.71
N VAL A 334 17.04 21.70 -2.06
CA VAL A 334 16.11 20.68 -1.59
C VAL A 334 15.77 19.69 -2.71
N PHE A 335 15.61 18.41 -2.37
CA PHE A 335 14.95 17.42 -3.21
C PHE A 335 13.63 16.98 -2.56
N MET A 336 12.50 17.33 -3.16
CA MET A 336 11.16 16.98 -2.68
C MET A 336 10.59 15.82 -3.49
N ALA A 337 10.02 14.83 -2.81
CA ALA A 337 9.34 13.69 -3.41
C ALA A 337 7.95 13.52 -2.78
N VAL A 338 6.92 13.59 -3.62
CA VAL A 338 5.51 13.38 -3.23
C VAL A 338 4.81 12.58 -4.31
N GLY A 339 3.69 11.94 -3.99
CA GLY A 339 2.89 11.17 -4.93
C GLY A 339 2.55 11.99 -6.16
N ALA A 340 2.72 11.40 -7.35
CA ALA A 340 2.62 12.15 -8.60
C ALA A 340 1.26 12.84 -8.79
N LEU A 341 0.17 12.27 -8.25
CA LEU A 341 -1.17 12.86 -8.31
C LEU A 341 -1.30 14.21 -7.59
N HIS A 342 -0.35 14.56 -6.72
CA HIS A 342 -0.30 15.87 -6.06
C HIS A 342 0.27 16.97 -6.97
N LEU A 343 0.90 16.63 -8.11
CA LEU A 343 1.58 17.59 -8.98
C LEU A 343 0.62 18.46 -9.81
N PRO A 344 -0.30 17.90 -10.62
CA PRO A 344 -1.06 18.65 -11.61
C PRO A 344 -2.31 19.31 -11.02
N GLY A 345 -2.98 20.15 -11.82
CA GLY A 345 -4.23 20.80 -11.43
C GLY A 345 -4.05 22.24 -10.92
N ASP A 346 -5.16 22.99 -10.88
CA ASP A 346 -5.16 24.38 -10.40
C ASP A 346 -4.80 24.47 -8.91
N VAL A 347 -5.06 23.41 -8.15
CA VAL A 347 -4.69 23.23 -6.74
C VAL A 347 -3.55 22.21 -6.61
N GLY A 348 -2.84 21.90 -7.69
CA GLY A 348 -1.65 21.06 -7.67
C GLY A 348 -0.49 21.75 -6.95
N VAL A 349 0.41 20.95 -6.34
CA VAL A 349 1.61 21.46 -5.65
C VAL A 349 2.42 22.40 -6.54
N ILE A 350 2.46 22.18 -7.86
CA ILE A 350 3.17 23.05 -8.79
C ILE A 350 2.58 24.46 -8.82
N GLU A 351 1.26 24.60 -8.95
CA GLU A 351 0.59 25.90 -8.96
C GLU A 351 0.64 26.56 -7.59
N LEU A 352 0.47 25.79 -6.52
CA LEU A 352 0.56 26.31 -5.15
C LEU A 352 1.97 26.85 -4.82
N LEU A 353 3.03 26.19 -5.29
CA LEU A 353 4.40 26.72 -5.15
C LEU A 353 4.62 27.96 -6.02
N ARG A 354 4.07 28.02 -7.23
CA ARG A 354 4.10 29.24 -8.06
C ARG A 354 3.41 30.41 -7.35
N ALA A 355 2.25 30.19 -6.75
CA ALA A 355 1.53 31.18 -5.96
C ALA A 355 2.34 31.68 -4.75
N LYS A 356 3.28 30.88 -4.24
CA LYS A 356 4.22 31.24 -3.16
C LYS A 356 5.48 31.96 -3.65
N GLY A 357 5.58 32.28 -4.93
CA GLY A 357 6.67 33.05 -5.53
C GLY A 357 7.87 32.22 -5.96
N PHE A 358 7.71 30.90 -6.11
CA PHE A 358 8.71 30.04 -6.75
C PHE A 358 8.50 29.99 -8.27
N ILE A 359 9.58 29.85 -9.02
CA ILE A 359 9.53 29.49 -10.44
C ILE A 359 9.62 27.97 -10.51
N VAL A 360 8.57 27.32 -11.02
CA VAL A 360 8.52 25.86 -11.12
C VAL A 360 8.43 25.47 -12.60
N THR A 361 9.40 24.69 -13.10
CA THR A 361 9.51 24.31 -14.52
C THR A 361 9.69 22.81 -14.67
N ALA A 362 9.01 22.22 -15.66
CA ALA A 362 9.16 20.80 -15.96
C ALA A 362 10.57 20.52 -16.48
N VAL A 363 11.15 19.41 -16.04
CA VAL A 363 12.43 18.89 -16.52
C VAL A 363 12.11 17.82 -17.56
N GLN A 364 12.65 17.99 -18.76
CA GLN A 364 12.44 17.07 -19.89
C GLN A 364 13.43 15.89 -19.87
#